data_AF-A0AAW8TNM0-F1
#
_entry.id   AF-A0AAW8TNM0-F1
#
_cell.length_a   1.000
_cell.length_b   1.000
_cell.length_c   1.000
_cell.angle_alpha   90.00
_cell.angle_beta   90.00
_cell.angle_gamma   90.00
#
_symmetry.space_group_name_H-M   'P 1'
#
loop_
_entity.id
_entity.type
_entity.pdbx_description
1 polymer ?
#
loop_
_entity_poly.entity_id
_entity_poly.type
_entity_poly.pdbx_seq_one_letter_code
_entity_poly.pdbx_strand_id
1 'polypeptide(L)'
;MSIEQLRYNILKETKNKNSEKFSPSYFSALEEEFEDALDFLKTEEYISGGTFGADGLYKSTYKFLRITEKGEQYLKENSNLSKAYNLFLKVKGLII
;
A
#
# COMPACT_ATOMS: atom_id res chain seq x y z
N MET A 1 8.38 -7.52 6.79
CA MET A 1 7.71 -6.20 6.76
C MET A 1 6.42 -6.33 7.59
N SER A 2 5.91 -5.29 8.25
CA SER A 2 4.59 -5.41 8.90
C SER A 2 3.46 -5.39 7.86
N ILE A 3 2.28 -5.93 8.19
CA ILE A 3 1.13 -5.93 7.27
C ILE A 3 0.67 -4.51 6.94
N GLU A 4 0.77 -3.58 7.88
CA GLU A 4 0.46 -2.15 7.66
C GLU A 4 1.46 -1.51 6.69
N GLN A 5 2.75 -1.83 6.84
CA GLN A 5 3.79 -1.36 5.91
C GLN A 5 3.56 -1.93 4.50
N LEU A 6 3.15 -3.20 4.40
CA LEU A 6 2.81 -3.82 3.12
C LEU A 6 1.63 -3.11 2.44
N ARG A 7 0.53 -2.90 3.18
CA ARG A 7 -0.66 -2.18 2.69
C ARG A 7 -0.32 -0.76 2.23
N TYR A 8 0.48 -0.03 3.02
CA TYR A 8 0.94 1.31 2.66
C TYR A 8 1.77 1.30 1.37
N ASN A 9 2.69 0.33 1.22
CA ASN A 9 3.52 0.20 0.03
C ASN A 9 2.70 -0.16 -1.21
N ILE A 10 1.74 -1.08 -1.10
CA ILE A 10 0.81 -1.42 -2.19
C ILE A 10 0.05 -0.16 -2.64
N LEU A 11 -0.55 0.58 -1.69
CA LEU A 11 -1.26 1.83 -2.01
C LEU A 11 -0.37 2.84 -2.74
N LYS A 12 0.87 3.00 -2.27
CA LYS A 12 1.85 3.91 -2.87
C LYS A 12 2.17 3.51 -4.30
N GLU A 13 2.38 2.23 -4.56
CA GLU A 13 2.72 1.74 -5.91
C GLU A 13 1.50 1.73 -6.85
N THR A 14 0.28 1.52 -6.33
CA THR A 14 -0.97 1.74 -7.08
C THR A 14 -1.09 3.21 -7.50
N LYS A 15 -0.83 4.15 -6.58
CA LYS A 15 -0.83 5.59 -6.88
C LYS A 15 0.21 5.96 -7.95
N ASN A 16 1.40 5.36 -7.87
CA ASN A 16 2.49 5.57 -8.83
C ASN A 16 2.26 4.87 -10.19
N LYS A 17 1.18 4.09 -10.33
CA LYS A 17 0.86 3.30 -11.52
C LYS A 17 1.97 2.31 -11.90
N ASN A 18 2.69 1.78 -10.92
CA ASN A 18 3.80 0.84 -11.12
C ASN A 18 3.32 -0.63 -11.05
N SER A 19 2.18 -0.91 -11.69
CA SER A 19 1.50 -2.20 -11.61
C SER A 19 2.28 -3.37 -12.22
N GLU A 20 3.23 -3.10 -13.11
CA GLU A 20 4.06 -4.12 -13.76
C GLU A 20 4.96 -4.88 -12.78
N LYS A 21 5.26 -4.26 -11.63
CA LYS A 21 6.07 -4.85 -10.57
C LYS A 21 5.24 -5.45 -9.44
N PHE A 22 3.91 -5.49 -9.55
CA PHE A 22 3.06 -6.04 -8.50
C PHE A 22 3.24 -7.56 -8.40
N SER A 23 4.10 -7.97 -7.48
CA SER A 23 4.29 -9.36 -7.07
C SER A 23 4.59 -9.42 -5.58
N PRO A 24 4.26 -10.52 -4.88
CA PRO A 24 4.64 -10.70 -3.47
C PRO A 24 6.14 -10.46 -3.24
N SER A 25 6.98 -10.97 -4.15
CA SER A 25 8.43 -10.81 -4.11
C SER A 25 8.90 -9.36 -4.21
N TYR A 26 8.27 -8.52 -5.04
CA TYR A 26 8.61 -7.10 -5.15
C TYR A 26 8.37 -6.36 -3.84
N PHE A 27 7.34 -6.75 -3.10
CA PHE A 27 7.04 -6.20 -1.78
C PHE A 27 7.75 -6.92 -0.63
N SER A 28 8.59 -7.92 -0.92
CA SER A 28 9.26 -8.76 0.08
C SER A 28 8.27 -9.39 1.08
N ALA A 29 7.14 -9.89 0.57
CA ALA A 29 6.05 -10.51 1.32
C ALA A 29 5.78 -11.94 0.82
N LEU A 30 5.15 -12.76 1.68
CA LEU A 30 4.59 -14.04 1.25
C LEU A 30 3.35 -13.82 0.36
N GLU A 31 2.97 -14.84 -0.41
CA GLU A 31 1.83 -14.75 -1.33
C GLU A 31 0.52 -14.48 -0.57
N GLU A 32 0.29 -15.21 0.53
CA GLU A 32 -0.87 -15.03 1.41
C GLU A 32 -0.95 -13.62 2.01
N GLU A 33 0.16 -13.07 2.51
CA GLU A 33 0.20 -11.73 3.11
C GLU A 33 -0.11 -10.65 2.07
N PHE A 34 0.36 -10.85 0.83
CA PHE A 34 0.14 -9.93 -0.27
C PHE A 34 -1.32 -9.95 -0.75
N GLU A 35 -1.91 -11.14 -0.87
CA GLU A 35 -3.32 -11.31 -1.25
C GLU A 35 -4.25 -10.76 -0.16
N ASP A 36 -4.02 -11.09 1.12
CA ASP A 36 -4.76 -10.54 2.25
C ASP A 36 -4.67 -9.01 2.32
N ALA A 37 -3.50 -8.44 1.99
CA ALA A 37 -3.34 -7.00 1.94
C ALA A 37 -4.15 -6.37 0.80
N LEU A 38 -4.17 -6.97 -0.39
CA LEU A 38 -4.98 -6.50 -1.52
C LEU A 38 -6.47 -6.59 -1.22
N ASP A 39 -6.92 -7.70 -0.65
CA ASP A 39 -8.33 -7.93 -0.30
C ASP A 39 -8.79 -6.98 0.80
N PHE A 40 -7.98 -6.74 1.82
CA PHE A 40 -8.26 -5.71 2.82
C PHE A 40 -8.39 -4.33 2.18
N LEU A 41 -7.41 -3.92 1.36
CA LEU A 41 -7.41 -2.60 0.73
C LEU A 41 -8.60 -2.40 -0.21
N LYS A 42 -9.06 -3.48 -0.86
CA LYS A 42 -10.24 -3.47 -1.71
C LYS A 42 -11.52 -3.41 -0.90
N THR A 43 -11.66 -4.28 0.11
CA THR A 43 -12.85 -4.39 0.96
C THR A 43 -13.10 -3.10 1.72
N GLU A 44 -12.02 -2.48 2.21
CA GLU A 44 -12.07 -1.19 2.90
C GLU A 44 -12.06 0.01 1.94
N GLU A 45 -12.22 -0.21 0.64
CA GLU A 45 -12.36 0.83 -0.39
C GLU A 45 -11.18 1.81 -0.46
N TYR A 46 -9.95 1.40 -0.08
CA TYR A 46 -8.74 2.19 -0.31
C TYR A 46 -8.25 2.09 -1.77
N ILE A 47 -8.56 0.98 -2.44
CA ILE A 47 -8.34 0.77 -3.88
C ILE A 47 -9.63 0.29 -4.57
N SER A 48 -9.71 0.54 -5.87
CA SER A 48 -10.81 0.14 -6.74
C SER A 48 -10.30 -0.34 -8.11
N GLY A 49 -11.20 -0.81 -8.97
CA GLY A 49 -10.84 -1.45 -10.24
C GLY A 49 -10.37 -2.89 -10.07
N GLY A 50 -9.71 -3.45 -11.09
CA GLY A 50 -9.31 -4.86 -11.15
C GLY A 50 -10.48 -5.84 -11.28
N THR A 51 -10.17 -7.12 -11.47
CA THR A 51 -11.18 -8.20 -11.44
C THR A 51 -10.84 -9.15 -10.31
N PHE A 52 -11.79 -9.34 -9.39
CA PHE A 52 -11.66 -10.21 -8.23
C PHE A 52 -12.52 -11.47 -8.44
N GLY A 53 -11.97 -12.63 -8.11
CA GLY A 53 -12.65 -13.92 -8.10
C GLY A 53 -12.71 -14.51 -6.68
N ALA A 54 -13.04 -15.80 -6.58
CA ALA A 54 -13.02 -16.52 -5.31
C ALA A 54 -11.61 -16.67 -4.73
N ASP A 55 -10.59 -16.68 -5.60
CA ASP A 55 -9.17 -16.80 -5.25
C ASP A 55 -8.46 -15.42 -5.20
N GLY A 56 -9.21 -14.35 -4.92
CA GLY A 56 -8.68 -12.98 -4.84
C GLY A 56 -8.52 -12.28 -6.20
N LEU A 57 -7.61 -11.30 -6.25
CA LEU A 57 -7.40 -10.42 -7.41
C LEU A 57 -6.62 -11.12 -8.53
N TYR A 58 -7.16 -11.12 -9.74
CA TYR A 58 -6.41 -11.65 -10.89
C TYR A 58 -5.17 -10.80 -11.19
N LYS A 59 -3.98 -11.41 -11.12
CA LYS A 59 -2.67 -10.78 -11.37
C LYS A 59 -2.61 -9.94 -12.66
N SER A 60 -3.24 -10.41 -13.74
CA SER A 60 -3.31 -9.70 -15.03
C SER A 60 -4.09 -8.37 -14.99
N THR A 61 -4.81 -8.12 -13.90
CA THR A 61 -5.69 -6.96 -13.72
C THR A 61 -5.13 -5.90 -12.78
N TYR A 62 -3.94 -6.10 -12.20
CA TYR A 62 -3.29 -5.13 -11.31
C TYR A 62 -3.12 -3.74 -11.95
N LYS A 63 -2.92 -3.68 -13.26
CA LYS A 63 -2.84 -2.41 -14.03
C LYS A 63 -4.13 -1.60 -14.05
N PHE A 64 -5.25 -2.20 -13.68
CA PHE A 64 -6.54 -1.53 -13.59
C PHE A 64 -6.87 -1.08 -12.17
N LEU A 65 -6.00 -1.38 -11.19
CA LEU A 65 -6.15 -0.85 -9.84
C LEU A 65 -6.01 0.67 -9.83
N ARG A 66 -6.87 1.31 -9.06
CA ARG A 66 -6.90 2.75 -8.85
C ARG A 66 -6.99 3.03 -7.37
N ILE A 67 -6.24 4.01 -6.89
CA ILE A 67 -6.39 4.51 -5.54
C ILE A 67 -7.69 5.31 -5.43
N THR A 68 -8.40 5.20 -4.32
CA THR A 68 -9.59 6.00 -4.02
C THR A 68 -9.21 7.26 -3.24
N GLU A 69 -10.15 8.18 -3.02
CA GLU A 69 -9.95 9.34 -2.15
C GLU A 69 -9.54 8.93 -0.73
N LYS A 70 -10.20 7.90 -0.17
CA LYS A 70 -9.86 7.30 1.13
C LYS A 70 -8.41 6.78 1.15
N GLY A 71 -7.98 6.09 0.09
CA GLY A 71 -6.59 5.65 -0.10
C GLY A 71 -5.59 6.81 -0.15
N GLU A 72 -5.92 7.87 -0.88
CA GLU A 72 -5.07 9.06 -0.98
C GLU A 72 -4.93 9.79 0.35
N GLN A 73 -6.02 9.91 1.10
CA GLN A 73 -6.00 10.52 2.43
C GLN A 73 -5.13 9.71 3.39
N TYR A 74 -5.27 8.39 3.42
CA TYR A 74 -4.44 7.50 4.25
C TYR A 74 -2.95 7.67 3.94
N LEU A 75 -2.56 7.73 2.67
CA LEU A 75 -1.16 7.96 2.28
C LEU A 75 -0.65 9.32 2.77
N LYS A 76 -1.47 10.37 2.66
CA LYS A 76 -1.11 11.73 3.09
C LYS A 76 -0.89 11.82 4.60
N GLU A 77 -1.81 11.25 5.38
CA GLU A 77 -1.73 11.24 6.85
C GLU A 77 -0.50 10.48 7.35
N ASN A 78 -0.25 9.27 6.82
CA ASN A 78 0.91 8.47 7.22
C ASN A 78 2.25 9.12 6.79
N SER A 79 2.28 9.78 5.62
CA SER A 79 3.45 10.57 5.21
C SER A 79 3.70 11.76 6.14
N ASN A 80 2.64 12.46 6.55
CA ASN A 80 2.73 13.61 7.44
C ASN A 80 3.15 13.22 8.86
N LEU A 81 2.62 12.12 9.40
CA LEU A 81 3.06 11.57 10.69
C LEU A 81 4.53 11.18 10.65
N SER A 82 4.98 10.53 9.58
CA SER A 82 6.40 10.21 9.37
C SER A 82 7.28 11.47 9.33
N LYS A 83 6.83 12.53 8.65
CA LYS A 83 7.55 13.82 8.61
C LYS A 83 7.60 14.50 9.98
N ALA A 84 6.49 14.53 10.70
CA ALA A 84 6.40 15.13 12.02
C ALA A 84 7.30 14.40 13.03
N TYR A 85 7.28 13.06 13.02
CA TYR A 85 8.15 12.22 13.84
C TYR A 85 9.63 12.47 13.54
N ASN A 86 10.03 12.50 12.27
CA ASN A 86 11.41 12.78 11.87
C ASN A 86 11.87 14.19 12.28
N LEU A 87 10.99 15.20 12.20
CA LEU A 87 11.29 16.55 12.68
C LEU A 87 11.50 16.56 14.21
N PHE A 88 10.63 15.88 14.96
CA PHE A 88 10.74 15.76 16.42
C PHE A 88 12.05 15.10 16.85
N LEU A 89 12.45 13.99 16.20
CA LEU A 89 13.71 13.32 16.49
C LEU A 89 14.93 14.20 16.23
N LYS A 90 14.92 14.99 15.14
CA LYS A 90 15.97 15.98 14.84
C LYS A 90 16.04 17.06 15.91
N VAL A 91 14.89 17.61 16.33
CA VAL A 91 14.82 18.64 17.38
C VAL A 91 15.29 18.09 18.73
N LYS A 92 15.01 16.83 19.03
CA LYS A 92 15.50 16.16 20.26
C LYS A 92 16.96 15.70 20.20
N GLY A 93 17.67 15.89 19.08
CA GLY A 93 19.07 15.47 18.95
C GLY A 93 19.28 13.95 18.99
N LEU A 94 18.24 13.16 18.72
CA LEU A 94 18.29 11.69 18.74
C LEU A 94 18.84 11.07 17.44
N ILE A 95 19.15 11.91 16.45
CA ILE A 95 19.83 11.53 15.21
C ILE A 95 20.99 12.52 15.01
N ILE A 96 22.23 12.02 15.07
CA ILE A 96 23.44 12.65 14.51
C ILE A 96 23.72 11.95 13.18
#